data_AF-A0A7K1U3N2-F1
#
_entry.id   AF-A0A7K1U3N2-F1
#
_cell.length_a   1.000
_cell.length_b   1.000
_cell.length_c   1.000
_cell.angle_alpha   90.00
_cell.angle_beta   90.00
_cell.angle_gamma   90.00
#
_symmetry.space_group_name_H-M   'P 1'
#
loop_
_entity.id
_entity.type
_entity.pdbx_description
1 polymer ?
#
loop_
_entity_poly.entity_id
_entity_poly.type
_entity_poly.pdbx_seq_one_letter_code
_entity_poly.pdbx_strand_id
1 'polypeptide(L)'
;MRKQLHEIQDTDRYILDKMTSPEKLLFQVKMILSPVLKENVQLQEKAHQFIRWSAREELREKLDTIHTLLMKDASFREKISSIFK
;
A
#
# COMPACT_ATOMS: atom_id res chain seq x y z
N MET A 1 -2.67 13.14 24.21
CA MET A 1 -3.05 11.84 23.62
C MET A 1 -4.19 11.93 22.60
N ARG A 2 -5.39 12.42 22.94
CA ARG A 2 -6.55 12.41 22.00
C ARG A 2 -6.30 13.15 20.67
N LYS A 3 -5.61 14.30 20.71
CA LYS A 3 -5.26 15.10 19.53
C LYS A 3 -4.32 14.36 18.57
N GLN A 4 -3.28 13.72 19.11
CA GLN A 4 -2.32 12.93 18.33
C GLN A 4 -2.99 11.73 17.65
N LEU A 5 -3.94 11.08 18.33
CA LEU A 5 -4.69 9.97 17.74
C LEU A 5 -5.53 10.41 16.53
N HIS A 6 -6.20 11.56 16.64
CA HIS A 6 -6.94 12.13 15.52
C HIS A 6 -6.03 12.53 14.35
N GLU A 7 -4.86 13.11 14.64
CA GLU A 7 -3.88 13.48 13.61
C GLU A 7 -3.35 12.24 12.86
N ILE A 8 -3.10 11.13 13.55
CA ILE A 8 -2.68 9.87 12.91
C ILE A 8 -3.81 9.33 12.01
N GLN A 9 -5.05 9.34 12.50
CA GLN A 9 -6.21 8.87 11.73
C GLN A 9 -6.49 9.73 10.50
N ASP A 10 -6.41 11.04 10.62
CA ASP A 10 -6.58 11.96 9.48
C ASP A 10 -5.42 11.82 8.49
N THR A 11 -4.20 11.60 8.97
CA THR A 11 -3.05 11.30 8.11
C THR A 11 -3.26 10.00 7.33
N ASP A 12 -3.75 8.94 7.97
CA ASP A 12 -4.09 7.69 7.27
C ASP A 12 -5.19 7.90 6.23
N ARG A 13 -6.26 8.64 6.58
CA ARG A 13 -7.33 8.97 5.63
C ARG A 13 -6.80 9.76 4.44
N TYR A 14 -5.87 10.68 4.66
CA TYR A 14 -5.24 11.46 3.60
C TYR A 14 -4.36 10.58 2.68
N ILE A 15 -3.45 9.79 3.25
CA ILE A 15 -2.52 8.92 2.51
C ILE A 15 -3.26 7.85 1.70
N LEU A 16 -4.33 7.30 2.26
CA LEU A 16 -5.14 6.25 1.63
C LEU A 16 -6.25 6.81 0.71
N ASP A 17 -6.23 8.11 0.43
CA ASP A 17 -7.20 8.82 -0.43
C ASP A 17 -8.68 8.60 -0.02
N LYS A 18 -8.92 8.53 1.31
CA LYS A 18 -10.24 8.36 1.93
C LYS A 18 -10.87 9.68 2.38
N MET A 19 -10.25 10.81 2.03
CA MET A 19 -10.78 12.15 2.28
C MET A 19 -11.55 12.63 1.06
N THR A 20 -12.63 13.37 1.29
CA THR A 20 -13.30 14.15 0.24
C THR A 20 -12.37 15.27 -0.24
N SER A 21 -12.63 15.80 -1.44
CA SER A 21 -11.81 16.89 -2.00
C SER A 21 -11.70 18.12 -1.08
N PRO A 22 -12.79 18.60 -0.44
CA PRO A 22 -12.69 19.71 0.51
C PRO A 22 -11.86 19.39 1.76
N GLU A 23 -12.01 18.19 2.32
CA GLU A 23 -11.21 17.75 3.48
C GLU A 23 -9.72 17.68 3.12
N LYS A 24 -9.40 17.14 1.94
CA LYS A 24 -8.05 17.02 1.43
C LYS A 24 -7.38 18.40 1.29
N LEU A 25 -8.09 19.38 0.74
CA LEU A 25 -7.60 20.75 0.61
C LEU A 25 -7.34 21.39 1.98
N LEU A 26 -8.28 21.25 2.92
CA LEU A 26 -8.10 21.76 4.28
C LEU A 26 -6.90 21.11 4.98
N PHE A 27 -6.71 19.81 4.81
CA PHE A 27 -5.59 19.08 5.38
C PHE A 27 -4.25 19.53 4.78
N GLN A 28 -4.20 19.79 3.47
CA GLN A 28 -3.01 20.36 2.81
C GLN A 28 -2.65 21.74 3.36
N VAL A 29 -3.64 22.61 3.59
CA VAL A 29 -3.41 23.91 4.24
C VAL A 29 -2.85 23.71 5.65
N LYS A 30 -3.39 22.77 6.44
CA LYS A 30 -2.83 22.45 7.78
C LYS A 30 -1.38 22.01 7.72
N MET A 31 -1.00 21.19 6.73
CA MET A 31 0.40 20.76 6.55
C MET A 31 1.33 21.92 6.17
N ILE A 32 0.84 22.90 5.40
CA ILE A 32 1.62 24.11 5.08
C ILE A 32 1.86 24.96 6.34
N LEU A 33 0.82 25.10 7.17
CA LEU A 33 0.88 25.90 8.40
C LEU A 33 1.64 25.21 9.55
N SER A 34 1.78 23.89 9.51
CA SER A 34 2.43 23.09 10.56
C SER A 34 3.53 22.18 9.96
N PRO A 35 4.80 22.61 10.02
CA PRO A 35 5.93 21.80 9.55
C PRO A 35 6.03 20.43 10.25
N VAL A 36 5.69 20.38 11.54
CA VAL A 36 5.67 19.13 12.33
C VAL A 36 4.64 18.15 11.79
N LEU A 37 3.44 18.64 11.43
CA LEU A 37 2.41 17.78 10.82
C LEU A 37 2.91 17.24 9.47
N LYS A 38 3.52 18.09 8.65
CA LYS A 38 4.08 17.68 7.35
C LYS A 38 5.15 16.60 7.50
N GLU A 39 6.05 16.74 8.47
CA GLU A 39 7.08 15.72 8.75
C GLU A 39 6.45 14.39 9.20
N ASN A 40 5.47 14.44 10.10
CA ASN A 40 4.76 13.24 10.54
C ASN A 40 4.06 12.52 9.38
N VAL A 41 3.41 13.27 8.48
CA VAL A 41 2.77 12.72 7.28
C VAL A 41 3.79 12.02 6.38
N GLN A 42 4.95 12.64 6.13
CA GLN A 42 6.02 12.05 5.32
C GLN A 42 6.58 10.76 5.93
N LEU A 43 6.74 10.71 7.25
CA LEU A 43 7.19 9.50 7.94
C LEU A 43 6.15 8.38 7.85
N GLN A 44 4.87 8.71 8.00
CA GLN A 44 3.77 7.75 7.90
C GLN A 44 3.60 7.24 6.45
N GLU A 45 3.79 8.09 5.43
CA GLU A 45 3.83 7.68 4.02
C GLU A 45 4.93 6.65 3.76
N LYS A 46 6.14 6.87 4.29
CA LYS A 46 7.25 5.91 4.19
C LYS A 46 6.93 4.60 4.90
N ALA A 47 6.32 4.65 6.08
CA ALA A 47 5.91 3.45 6.80
C ALA A 47 4.90 2.63 5.97
N HIS A 48 3.87 3.27 5.41
CA HIS A 48 2.92 2.62 4.49
C HIS A 48 3.60 2.04 3.25
N GLN A 49 4.60 2.72 2.71
CA GLN A 49 5.39 2.20 1.58
C GLN A 49 6.14 0.92 1.94
N PHE A 50 6.83 0.88 3.07
CA PHE A 50 7.54 -0.32 3.54
C PHE A 50 6.60 -1.48 3.81
N ILE A 51 5.47 -1.23 4.48
CA ILE A 51 4.45 -2.25 4.74
C ILE A 51 3.94 -2.85 3.42
N ARG A 52 3.61 -2.00 2.43
CA ARG A 52 3.13 -2.45 1.12
C ARG A 52 4.20 -3.23 0.35
N TRP A 53 5.47 -2.85 0.44
CA TRP A 53 6.55 -3.62 -0.18
C TRP A 53 6.71 -4.99 0.46
N SER A 54 6.77 -5.05 1.78
CA SER A 54 6.88 -6.33 2.51
C SER A 54 5.72 -7.26 2.18
N ALA A 55 4.48 -6.75 2.20
CA ALA A 55 3.30 -7.56 1.88
C ALA A 55 3.31 -8.06 0.42
N ARG A 56 3.85 -7.27 -0.52
CA ARG A 56 3.97 -7.69 -1.92
C ARG A 56 5.02 -8.77 -2.12
N GLU A 57 6.15 -8.70 -1.42
CA GLU A 57 7.15 -9.78 -1.50
C GLU A 57 6.59 -11.08 -0.93
N GLU A 58 5.91 -11.03 0.22
CA GLU A 58 5.24 -12.22 0.77
C GLU A 58 4.20 -12.82 -0.20
N LEU A 59 3.44 -11.96 -0.88
CA LEU A 59 2.48 -12.42 -1.88
C LEU A 59 3.18 -13.03 -3.11
N ARG A 60 4.31 -12.45 -3.55
CA ARG A 60 5.11 -12.98 -4.66
C ARG A 60 5.63 -14.38 -4.33
N GLU A 61 6.20 -14.58 -3.14
CA GLU A 61 6.69 -15.90 -2.71
C GLU A 61 5.57 -16.96 -2.72
N LYS A 62 4.37 -16.58 -2.27
CA LYS A 62 3.18 -17.47 -2.33
C LYS A 62 2.79 -17.81 -3.77
N LEU A 63 2.80 -16.82 -4.66
CA LEU A 63 2.50 -17.02 -6.08
C LEU A 63 3.55 -17.92 -6.76
N ASP A 64 4.84 -17.73 -6.47
CA ASP A 64 5.91 -18.55 -7.03
C ASP A 64 5.81 -20.00 -6.56
N THR A 65 5.41 -20.21 -5.30
CA THR A 65 5.14 -21.55 -4.76
C THR A 65 3.99 -22.23 -5.48
N ILE A 66 2.86 -21.52 -5.66
CA ILE A 66 1.68 -22.04 -6.38
C ILE A 66 2.04 -22.32 -7.84
N HIS A 67 2.74 -21.41 -8.51
CA HIS A 67 3.18 -21.57 -9.89
C HIS A 67 4.07 -22.81 -10.04
N THR A 68 5.06 -22.97 -9.15
CA THR A 68 5.96 -24.14 -9.16
C THR A 68 5.19 -25.44 -8.96
N LEU A 69 4.19 -25.45 -8.08
CA LEU A 69 3.33 -26.61 -7.85
C LEU A 69 2.52 -26.96 -9.11
N LEU A 70 1.86 -25.96 -9.71
CA LEU A 70 1.06 -26.16 -10.93
C LEU A 70 1.91 -26.63 -12.11
N MET A 71 3.11 -26.08 -12.26
CA MET A 71 4.03 -26.47 -13.34
C MET A 71 4.52 -27.91 -13.21
N LYS A 72 4.47 -28.55 -12.03
CA LYS A 72 4.81 -29.98 -11.91
C LYS A 72 3.83 -30.89 -12.65
N ASP A 73 2.57 -30.48 -12.79
CA ASP A 73 1.58 -31.20 -13.59
C ASP A 73 1.86 -31.00 -15.10
N ALA A 74 2.16 -32.10 -15.79
CA ALA A 74 2.47 -32.08 -17.22
C ALA A 74 1.28 -31.59 -18.05
N SER A 75 0.05 -31.95 -17.67
CA SER A 75 -1.16 -31.56 -18.40
C SER A 75 -1.40 -30.06 -18.34
N PHE A 76 -1.21 -29.47 -17.14
CA PHE A 76 -1.29 -28.03 -16.94
C PHE A 76 -0.19 -27.30 -17.72
N ARG A 77 1.05 -27.78 -17.64
CA ARG A 77 2.21 -27.19 -18.31
C ARG A 77 2.05 -27.14 -19.83
N GLU A 78 1.61 -28.24 -20.43
CA GLU A 78 1.35 -28.32 -21.87
C GLU A 78 0.23 -27.38 -22.30
N LYS A 79 -0.87 -27.35 -21.52
CA LYS A 79 -2.03 -26.50 -21.77
C LYS A 79 -1.73 -25.01 -21.64
N ILE A 80 -0.90 -24.60 -20.68
CA ILE A 80 -0.48 -23.19 -20.57
C ILE A 80 0.51 -22.84 -21.69
N SER A 81 1.47 -23.70 -21.98
CA SER A 81 2.49 -23.42 -23.00
C SER A 81 1.88 -23.26 -24.39
N SER A 82 0.74 -23.90 -24.69
CA SER A 82 0.03 -23.74 -25.96
C SER A 82 -0.70 -22.40 -26.10
N ILE A 83 -0.98 -21.68 -25.02
CA ILE A 83 -1.63 -20.36 -25.06
C ILE A 83 -0.65 -19.27 -25.57
N PHE A 84 0.64 -19.45 -25.28
CA PHE A 84 1.69 -18.48 -25.63
C PHE A 84 2.49 -18.88 -26.88
N LYS A 85 2.00 -19.84 -27.66
CA LYS A 85 2.54 -20.24 -28.96
C LYS A 85 1.92 -19.45 -30.11
#